data_AF-A0A5B1CKQ8-F1
#
_entry.id   AF-A0A5B1CKQ8-F1
#
_cell.length_a   1.000
_cell.length_b   1.000
_cell.length_c   1.000
_cell.angle_alpha   90.00
_cell.angle_beta   90.00
_cell.angle_gamma   90.00
#
_symmetry.space_group_name_H-M   'P 1'
#
loop_
_entity.id
_entity.type
_entity.pdbx_description
1 polymer ?
#
loop_
_entity_poly.entity_id
_entity_poly.type
_entity_poly.pdbx_seq_one_letter_code
_entity_poly.pdbx_strand_id
1 'polypeptide(L)'
;MINATRTKFAFLLLVSISTTFCESAHSQSTAPQDVPPEPPDGYQWVKNDAFSDEFNGTELDQDKWHDHHPSWVGRPPGKFMPSNVSVRDGYLQIKSTVLDPPQGDFSIACGAVQSKSQEALYGYYECRMKASSVSTSSTFWLAGKPKPVPGGTLRLELDIQESIGDAQRWEGFKTRMNSNTHITFLAEKQAAGSEQDKTAEPEPKTAKKGDHVKLKSNVNEEFHTYGCWWIDANSMKFYADGKYAFTITPSTELDPTPFDHPLFMNLVCETYSWETPPTHEDLADDSRNTTYYDWVRSYKLVKLTQ
;
A
#
# COMPACT_ATOMS: atom_id res chain seq x y z
N MET A 1 60.16 9.37 74.20
CA MET A 1 61.10 8.64 73.31
C MET A 1 60.52 8.69 71.91
N ILE A 2 61.13 9.52 71.07
CA ILE A 2 60.76 9.74 69.67
C ILE A 2 61.56 8.73 68.84
N ASN A 3 60.91 7.94 68.00
CA ASN A 3 61.58 7.21 66.93
C ASN A 3 60.86 7.50 65.60
N ALA A 4 61.63 8.07 64.69
CA ALA A 4 61.26 8.40 63.34
C ALA A 4 61.45 7.20 62.42
N THR A 5 60.56 7.02 61.43
CA THR A 5 60.87 6.23 60.24
C THR A 5 60.31 6.92 59.00
N ARG A 6 61.22 7.14 58.05
CA ARG A 6 61.02 7.75 56.73
C ARG A 6 60.24 6.82 55.80
N THR A 7 59.37 7.37 54.95
CA THR A 7 58.95 6.69 53.71
C THR A 7 58.98 7.66 52.53
N LYS A 8 59.54 7.14 51.44
CA LYS A 8 60.00 7.83 50.22
C LYS A 8 58.83 8.24 49.31
N PHE A 9 58.94 9.42 48.70
CA PHE A 9 58.12 9.85 47.57
C PHE A 9 58.51 9.09 46.30
N ALA A 10 57.53 8.49 45.60
CA ALA A 10 57.68 7.98 44.24
C ALA A 10 56.90 8.89 43.28
N PHE A 11 57.60 9.48 42.33
CA PHE A 11 57.06 10.26 41.22
C PHE A 11 56.44 9.31 40.19
N LEU A 12 55.13 9.44 39.91
CA LEU A 12 54.44 8.69 38.86
C LEU A 12 54.49 9.52 37.56
N LEU A 13 55.17 9.01 36.55
CA LEU A 13 55.25 9.59 35.22
C LEU A 13 53.99 9.20 34.42
N LEU A 14 53.11 10.16 34.14
CA LEU A 14 51.93 9.98 33.27
C LEU A 14 52.38 10.07 31.81
N VAL A 15 52.37 8.94 31.10
CA VAL A 15 52.57 8.87 29.65
C VAL A 15 51.21 9.10 28.97
N SER A 16 51.05 10.23 28.27
CA SER A 16 49.88 10.52 27.45
C SER A 16 49.98 9.77 26.12
N ILE A 17 49.15 8.75 25.93
CA ILE A 17 49.00 8.04 24.66
C ILE A 17 48.01 8.85 23.80
N SER A 18 48.51 9.55 22.79
CA SER A 18 47.68 10.17 21.76
C SER A 18 47.21 9.09 20.78
N THR A 19 45.93 8.72 20.83
CA THR A 19 45.30 7.85 19.85
C THR A 19 44.90 8.66 18.62
N THR A 20 45.67 8.51 17.54
CA THR A 20 45.30 9.02 16.22
C THR A 20 44.15 8.17 15.67
N PHE A 21 42.93 8.70 15.66
CA PHE A 21 41.81 8.07 14.94
C PHE A 21 42.03 8.26 13.43
N CYS A 22 42.22 7.15 12.72
CA CYS A 22 42.16 7.10 11.27
C CYS A 22 40.68 6.96 10.88
N GLU A 23 40.06 8.03 10.39
CA GLU A 23 38.73 7.97 9.79
C GLU A 23 38.82 7.17 8.49
N SER A 24 38.34 5.94 8.53
CA SER A 24 38.04 5.15 7.34
C SER A 24 36.81 5.75 6.66
N ALA A 25 37.03 6.39 5.51
CA ALA A 25 35.99 6.83 4.60
C ALA A 25 35.10 5.64 4.21
N HIS A 26 33.95 5.53 4.86
CA HIS A 26 32.91 4.59 4.48
C HIS A 26 32.30 5.10 3.17
N SER A 27 32.46 4.32 2.11
CA SER A 27 31.66 4.44 0.90
C SER A 27 30.18 4.40 1.30
N GLN A 28 29.48 5.52 1.12
CA GLN A 28 28.03 5.58 1.28
C GLN A 28 27.41 4.64 0.24
N SER A 29 27.00 3.45 0.70
CA SER A 29 25.99 2.68 0.01
C SER A 29 24.73 3.54 -0.01
N THR A 30 24.37 4.07 -1.18
CA THR A 30 23.14 4.84 -1.34
C THR A 30 21.97 3.90 -1.12
N ALA A 31 21.38 3.97 0.07
CA ALA A 31 20.04 3.44 0.31
C ALA A 31 19.10 3.94 -0.80
N PRO A 32 18.12 3.14 -1.25
CA PRO A 32 17.10 3.63 -2.17
C PRO A 32 16.50 4.90 -1.58
N GLN A 33 16.55 5.97 -2.36
CA GLN A 33 16.12 7.29 -1.94
C GLN A 33 14.59 7.27 -1.78
N ASP A 34 14.09 7.51 -0.56
CA ASP A 34 12.67 7.64 -0.20
C ASP A 34 12.02 8.93 -0.76
N VAL A 35 12.36 9.30 -1.99
CA VAL A 35 11.84 10.47 -2.70
C VAL A 35 11.15 10.04 -4.00
N PRO A 36 10.10 10.77 -4.41
CA PRO A 36 9.43 10.52 -5.69
C PRO A 36 10.43 10.58 -6.87
N PRO A 37 10.09 9.98 -8.02
CA PRO A 37 10.93 10.08 -9.21
C PRO A 37 11.21 11.54 -9.57
N GLU A 38 12.33 11.81 -10.23
CA GLU A 38 12.68 13.17 -10.65
C GLU A 38 11.53 13.83 -11.45
N PRO A 39 11.04 15.02 -11.03
CA PRO A 39 9.98 15.70 -11.75
C PRO A 39 10.50 16.21 -13.11
N PRO A 40 9.65 16.33 -14.15
CA PRO A 40 10.05 16.95 -15.42
C PRO A 40 10.57 18.37 -15.24
N ASP A 41 11.41 18.82 -16.18
CA ASP A 41 11.93 20.18 -16.23
C ASP A 41 10.84 21.24 -16.08
N GLY A 42 11.04 22.18 -15.15
CA GLY A 42 10.09 23.23 -14.86
C GLY A 42 8.92 22.80 -13.96
N TYR A 43 8.97 21.61 -13.37
CA TYR A 43 8.01 21.13 -12.38
C TYR A 43 8.68 20.72 -11.07
N GLN A 44 7.87 20.64 -10.01
CA GLN A 44 8.26 20.11 -8.72
C GLN A 44 7.14 19.24 -8.14
N TRP A 45 7.52 18.31 -7.28
CA TRP A 45 6.58 17.55 -6.46
C TRP A 45 6.18 18.34 -5.22
N VAL A 46 4.88 18.47 -4.99
CA VAL A 46 4.32 19.06 -3.77
C VAL A 46 3.53 17.98 -3.05
N LYS A 47 3.84 17.75 -1.77
CA LYS A 47 3.17 16.73 -0.94
C LYS A 47 1.65 16.99 -0.93
N ASN A 48 0.89 15.91 -1.05
CA ASN A 48 -0.56 15.90 -0.99
C ASN A 48 -0.98 15.34 0.36
N ASP A 49 -1.19 16.23 1.34
CA ASP A 49 -1.39 15.85 2.74
C ASP A 49 -2.66 15.02 3.00
N ALA A 50 -3.68 15.16 2.15
CA ALA A 50 -4.92 14.37 2.23
C ALA A 50 -4.71 12.88 1.93
N PHE A 51 -3.58 12.54 1.30
CA PHE A 51 -3.21 11.19 0.88
C PHE A 51 -1.80 10.83 1.37
N SER A 52 -1.32 11.50 2.42
CA SER A 52 -0.02 11.24 3.01
C SER A 52 -0.12 11.14 4.53
N ASP A 53 0.48 10.09 5.06
CA ASP A 53 0.54 9.80 6.48
C ASP A 53 1.79 8.97 6.79
N GLU A 54 2.47 9.34 7.87
CA GLU A 54 3.68 8.64 8.35
C GLU A 54 3.35 7.68 9.51
N PHE A 55 2.09 7.61 9.95
CA PHE A 55 1.58 6.68 10.97
C PHE A 55 2.39 6.63 12.29
N ASN A 56 3.08 7.72 12.63
CA ASN A 56 3.88 7.85 13.86
C ASN A 56 3.04 8.22 15.10
N GLY A 57 1.72 8.36 14.94
CA GLY A 57 0.80 8.63 16.03
C GLY A 57 0.48 7.38 16.87
N THR A 58 -0.54 7.51 17.72
CA THR A 58 -1.08 6.41 18.55
C THR A 58 -2.45 5.92 18.09
N GLU A 59 -3.01 6.56 17.07
CA GLU A 59 -4.32 6.25 16.50
C GLU A 59 -4.38 6.65 15.02
N LEU A 60 -5.35 6.10 14.29
CA LEU A 60 -5.58 6.46 12.90
C LEU A 60 -6.09 7.91 12.83
N ASP A 61 -5.54 8.73 11.93
CA ASP A 61 -6.04 10.07 11.67
C ASP A 61 -7.44 9.97 11.03
N GLN A 62 -8.46 10.09 11.88
CA GLN A 62 -9.85 10.00 11.45
C GLN A 62 -10.29 11.20 10.61
N ASP A 63 -9.53 12.30 10.50
CA ASP A 63 -9.87 13.38 9.56
C ASP A 63 -9.45 13.02 8.12
N LYS A 64 -8.49 12.11 7.96
CA LYS A 64 -8.01 11.65 6.65
C LYS A 64 -8.56 10.30 6.24
N TRP A 65 -8.80 9.39 7.20
CA TRP A 65 -9.03 7.98 6.91
C TRP A 65 -10.32 7.46 7.52
N HIS A 66 -10.99 6.59 6.78
CA HIS A 66 -11.94 5.63 7.33
C HIS A 66 -11.17 4.38 7.75
N ASP A 67 -11.49 3.81 8.92
CA ASP A 67 -10.99 2.54 9.44
C ASP A 67 -11.73 1.31 8.86
N HIS A 68 -12.50 1.53 7.80
CA HIS A 68 -13.23 0.54 7.03
C HIS A 68 -13.43 1.04 5.60
N HIS A 69 -13.84 0.15 4.70
CA HIS A 69 -14.32 0.55 3.38
C HIS A 69 -15.83 0.90 3.46
N PRO A 70 -16.27 2.15 3.21
CA PRO A 70 -17.63 2.60 3.49
C PRO A 70 -18.76 1.89 2.72
N SER A 71 -18.47 1.40 1.51
CA SER A 71 -19.48 0.80 0.61
C SER A 71 -19.27 -0.69 0.31
N TRP A 72 -18.24 -1.30 0.87
CA TRP A 72 -17.89 -2.70 0.61
C TRP A 72 -17.49 -3.37 1.92
N VAL A 73 -18.21 -4.41 2.30
CA VAL A 73 -18.06 -5.08 3.61
C VAL A 73 -16.92 -6.10 3.64
N GLY A 74 -16.25 -6.33 2.52
CA GLY A 74 -15.30 -7.43 2.32
C GLY A 74 -15.85 -8.51 1.41
N ARG A 75 -15.04 -9.54 1.19
CA ARG A 75 -15.35 -10.68 0.33
C ARG A 75 -15.32 -11.95 1.18
N PRO A 76 -16.39 -12.75 1.25
CA PRO A 76 -16.37 -13.99 2.02
C PRO A 76 -15.16 -14.88 1.66
N PRO A 77 -14.52 -15.51 2.66
CA PRO A 77 -14.89 -15.50 4.08
C PRO A 77 -14.39 -14.29 4.88
N GLY A 78 -13.69 -13.33 4.27
CA GLY A 78 -13.16 -12.12 4.91
C GLY A 78 -14.17 -10.97 5.01
N LYS A 79 -14.31 -10.39 6.21
CA LYS A 79 -15.13 -9.20 6.48
C LYS A 79 -14.26 -8.07 7.01
N PHE A 80 -14.44 -6.86 6.52
CA PHE A 80 -13.74 -5.71 7.07
C PHE A 80 -14.32 -5.31 8.42
N MET A 81 -13.45 -5.27 9.42
CA MET A 81 -13.77 -4.93 10.80
C MET A 81 -12.86 -3.79 11.25
N PRO A 82 -13.41 -2.65 11.73
CA PRO A 82 -12.60 -1.56 12.28
C PRO A 82 -11.65 -1.99 13.39
N SER A 83 -12.01 -3.02 14.17
CA SER A 83 -11.16 -3.61 15.21
C SER A 83 -9.85 -4.21 14.71
N ASN A 84 -9.72 -4.42 13.40
CA ASN A 84 -8.55 -4.99 12.75
C ASN A 84 -7.62 -3.93 12.14
N VAL A 85 -7.89 -2.65 12.43
CA VAL A 85 -7.07 -1.51 12.05
C VAL A 85 -6.53 -0.84 13.31
N SER A 86 -5.22 -0.58 13.35
CA SER A 86 -4.60 0.18 14.45
C SER A 86 -3.39 0.95 13.96
N VAL A 87 -3.05 2.06 14.62
CA VAL A 87 -1.79 2.78 14.43
C VAL A 87 -1.01 2.69 15.72
N ARG A 88 0.17 2.06 15.68
CA ARG A 88 1.07 1.91 16.83
C ARG A 88 2.45 1.48 16.36
N ASP A 89 3.44 1.69 17.22
CA ASP A 89 4.84 1.31 16.97
C ASP A 89 5.43 1.94 15.68
N GLY A 90 4.90 3.10 15.26
CA GLY A 90 5.30 3.78 14.02
C GLY A 90 4.67 3.23 12.75
N TYR A 91 3.64 2.39 12.85
CA TYR A 91 3.00 1.75 11.70
C TYR A 91 1.48 1.85 11.74
N LEU A 92 0.88 1.97 10.57
CA LEU A 92 -0.47 1.45 10.36
C LEU A 92 -0.38 -0.08 10.27
N GLN A 93 -1.16 -0.76 11.10
CA GLN A 93 -1.24 -2.21 11.19
C GLN A 93 -2.65 -2.66 10.81
N ILE A 94 -2.74 -3.46 9.76
CA ILE A 94 -3.99 -4.07 9.30
C ILE A 94 -3.88 -5.59 9.51
N LYS A 95 -4.74 -6.14 10.36
CA LYS A 95 -4.71 -7.56 10.76
C LYS A 95 -5.77 -8.40 10.06
N SER A 96 -5.44 -9.68 9.88
CA SER A 96 -6.41 -10.74 9.56
C SER A 96 -6.53 -11.68 10.76
N THR A 97 -7.71 -11.76 11.38
CA THR A 97 -7.94 -12.61 12.57
C THR A 97 -9.15 -13.49 12.39
N VAL A 98 -9.35 -14.47 13.27
CA VAL A 98 -10.60 -15.25 13.32
C VAL A 98 -11.77 -14.30 13.65
N LEU A 99 -12.88 -14.41 12.93
CA LEU A 99 -14.13 -13.75 13.28
C LEU A 99 -15.00 -14.72 14.09
N ASP A 100 -15.06 -14.51 15.40
CA ASP A 100 -15.81 -15.35 16.34
C ASP A 100 -16.78 -14.51 17.20
N PRO A 101 -18.11 -14.77 17.15
CA PRO A 101 -18.78 -15.73 16.28
C PRO A 101 -18.73 -15.29 14.80
N PRO A 102 -18.77 -16.26 13.85
CA PRO A 102 -18.87 -15.95 12.43
C PRO A 102 -20.17 -15.19 12.13
N GLN A 103 -20.17 -14.42 11.05
CA GLN A 103 -21.30 -13.58 10.65
C GLN A 103 -21.74 -13.94 9.22
N GLY A 104 -22.78 -14.76 9.07
CA GLY A 104 -23.17 -15.28 7.76
C GLY A 104 -22.04 -16.09 7.12
N ASP A 105 -21.68 -15.77 5.87
CA ASP A 105 -20.58 -16.42 5.16
C ASP A 105 -19.18 -15.90 5.56
N PHE A 106 -19.11 -14.98 6.53
CA PHE A 106 -17.86 -14.41 7.01
C PHE A 106 -17.35 -15.14 8.26
N SER A 107 -16.12 -15.62 8.21
CA SER A 107 -15.41 -16.30 9.32
C SER A 107 -14.02 -15.72 9.61
N ILE A 108 -13.57 -14.75 8.81
CA ILE A 108 -12.29 -14.05 8.97
C ILE A 108 -12.57 -12.57 9.10
N ALA A 109 -12.03 -11.94 10.14
CA ALA A 109 -12.02 -10.49 10.28
C ALA A 109 -10.75 -9.98 9.59
N CYS A 110 -10.90 -9.12 8.59
CA CYS A 110 -9.81 -8.40 7.95
C CYS A 110 -9.96 -6.90 8.24
N GLY A 111 -8.98 -6.10 7.83
CA GLY A 111 -9.08 -4.65 7.92
C GLY A 111 -8.98 -3.96 6.56
N ALA A 112 -9.58 -2.77 6.48
CA ALA A 112 -9.54 -1.91 5.32
C ALA A 112 -9.43 -0.46 5.80
N VAL A 113 -8.57 0.32 5.17
CA VAL A 113 -8.46 1.76 5.37
C VAL A 113 -8.70 2.44 4.03
N GLN A 114 -9.60 3.44 4.01
CA GLN A 114 -9.88 4.24 2.82
C GLN A 114 -9.71 5.72 3.12
N SER A 115 -9.15 6.50 2.19
CA SER A 115 -9.11 7.96 2.32
C SER A 115 -10.53 8.54 2.35
N LYS A 116 -10.76 9.55 3.19
CA LYS A 116 -11.99 10.35 3.16
C LYS A 116 -12.09 11.21 1.90
N SER A 117 -10.95 11.65 1.38
CA SER A 117 -10.87 12.40 0.13
C SER A 117 -10.92 11.45 -1.08
N GLN A 118 -11.72 11.80 -2.08
CA GLN A 118 -11.72 11.17 -3.41
C GLN A 118 -10.81 11.90 -4.41
N GLU A 119 -10.15 12.99 -4.00
CA GLU A 119 -9.42 13.87 -4.93
C GLU A 119 -8.06 13.33 -5.39
N ALA A 120 -7.82 12.02 -5.33
CA ALA A 120 -6.63 11.42 -5.90
C ALA A 120 -6.77 11.41 -7.43
N LEU A 121 -6.04 12.29 -8.09
CA LEU A 121 -5.96 12.41 -9.55
C LEU A 121 -4.56 12.86 -9.90
N TYR A 122 -3.99 12.32 -10.98
CA TYR A 122 -2.68 12.65 -11.57
C TYR A 122 -1.62 13.10 -10.57
N GLY A 123 -0.82 12.16 -10.13
CA GLY A 123 0.21 12.40 -9.11
C GLY A 123 1.09 11.19 -8.91
N TYR A 124 2.03 11.31 -7.98
CA TYR A 124 2.78 10.18 -7.47
C TYR A 124 2.14 9.67 -6.19
N TYR A 125 1.94 8.35 -6.09
CA TYR A 125 1.37 7.68 -4.92
C TYR A 125 2.28 6.51 -4.57
N GLU A 126 2.73 6.45 -3.33
CA GLU A 126 3.68 5.43 -2.89
C GLU A 126 3.38 4.99 -1.46
N CYS A 127 3.55 3.71 -1.19
CA CYS A 127 3.55 3.19 0.17
C CYS A 127 4.85 2.46 0.47
N ARG A 128 5.24 2.45 1.75
CA ARG A 128 6.25 1.53 2.27
C ARG A 128 5.56 0.48 3.11
N MET A 129 5.45 -0.73 2.58
CA MET A 129 4.62 -1.80 3.12
C MET A 129 5.42 -3.09 3.29
N LYS A 130 5.16 -3.81 4.37
CA LYS A 130 5.52 -5.21 4.57
C LYS A 130 4.24 -6.04 4.70
N ALA A 131 4.05 -7.00 3.81
CA ALA A 131 2.87 -7.85 3.80
C ALA A 131 2.80 -8.75 5.03
N SER A 132 1.58 -9.15 5.39
CA SER A 132 1.37 -10.25 6.34
C SER A 132 1.91 -11.57 5.79
N SER A 133 2.26 -12.51 6.66
CA SER A 133 2.68 -13.88 6.31
C SER A 133 1.52 -14.86 6.32
N VAL A 134 0.32 -14.43 5.93
CA VAL A 134 -0.87 -15.29 5.77
C VAL A 134 -1.42 -15.14 4.35
N SER A 135 -2.40 -15.96 3.98
CA SER A 135 -2.95 -15.97 2.61
C SER A 135 -4.07 -14.96 2.35
N THR A 136 -4.28 -13.99 3.24
CA THR A 136 -5.02 -12.75 2.90
C THR A 136 -4.11 -11.80 2.12
N SER A 137 -4.71 -10.93 1.33
CA SER A 137 -3.98 -9.92 0.58
C SER A 137 -3.34 -8.86 1.47
N SER A 138 -2.34 -8.20 0.93
CA SER A 138 -1.76 -6.96 1.43
C SER A 138 -1.66 -6.02 0.22
N THR A 139 -2.51 -4.98 0.18
CA THR A 139 -2.70 -4.18 -1.04
C THR A 139 -2.55 -2.69 -0.84
N PHE A 140 -2.27 -1.99 -1.94
CA PHE A 140 -2.32 -0.54 -2.05
C PHE A 140 -2.89 -0.18 -3.42
N TRP A 141 -4.07 0.41 -3.44
CA TRP A 141 -4.83 0.61 -4.67
C TRP A 141 -5.71 1.86 -4.59
N LEU A 142 -6.11 2.38 -5.75
CA LEU A 142 -7.02 3.51 -5.87
C LEU A 142 -8.30 3.07 -6.58
N ALA A 143 -9.47 3.50 -6.12
CA ALA A 143 -10.73 3.21 -6.80
C ALA A 143 -11.77 4.32 -6.68
N GLY A 144 -12.57 4.47 -7.73
CA GLY A 144 -13.50 5.58 -7.89
C GLY A 144 -14.94 5.18 -7.59
N LYS A 145 -15.77 6.20 -7.36
CA LYS A 145 -17.22 6.01 -7.51
C LYS A 145 -17.55 5.68 -8.96
N PRO A 146 -18.65 4.96 -9.23
CA PRO A 146 -19.10 4.76 -10.60
C PRO A 146 -19.27 6.11 -11.33
N LYS A 147 -18.53 6.29 -12.44
CA LYS A 147 -18.62 7.45 -13.33
C LYS A 147 -19.74 7.20 -14.34
N PRO A 148 -20.77 8.07 -14.43
CA PRO A 148 -21.75 7.99 -15.50
C PRO A 148 -21.10 8.20 -16.87
N VAL A 149 -21.44 7.34 -17.82
CA VAL A 149 -21.03 7.42 -19.23
C VAL A 149 -22.23 7.10 -20.12
N PRO A 150 -22.20 7.42 -21.43
CA PRO A 150 -23.30 7.06 -22.31
C PRO A 150 -23.67 5.57 -22.22
N GLY A 151 -24.90 5.29 -21.83
CA GLY A 151 -25.45 3.93 -21.75
C GLY A 151 -25.07 3.12 -20.50
N GLY A 152 -24.42 3.71 -19.49
CA GLY A 152 -23.97 2.96 -18.33
C GLY A 152 -23.17 3.75 -17.29
N THR A 153 -22.45 3.00 -16.46
CA THR A 153 -21.44 3.53 -15.55
C THR A 153 -20.12 2.80 -15.73
N LEU A 154 -19.02 3.53 -15.61
CA LEU A 154 -17.68 2.96 -15.50
C LEU A 154 -17.24 2.94 -14.04
N ARG A 155 -16.65 1.83 -13.63
CA ARG A 155 -15.89 1.72 -12.37
C ARG A 155 -14.42 1.57 -12.72
N LEU A 156 -13.59 2.33 -12.03
CA LEU A 156 -12.14 2.28 -12.19
C LEU A 156 -11.47 1.82 -10.92
N GLU A 157 -10.41 1.06 -11.11
CA GLU A 157 -9.52 0.59 -10.07
C GLU A 157 -8.09 0.55 -10.62
N LEU A 158 -7.17 1.17 -9.89
CA LEU A 158 -5.74 1.21 -10.15
C LEU A 158 -5.04 0.51 -8.98
N ASP A 159 -4.56 -0.69 -9.24
CA ASP A 159 -3.81 -1.47 -8.27
C ASP A 159 -2.34 -1.12 -8.38
N ILE A 160 -1.83 -0.40 -7.39
CA ILE A 160 -0.40 -0.09 -7.31
C ILE A 160 0.35 -1.32 -6.83
N GLN A 161 -0.19 -2.00 -5.83
CA GLN A 161 0.35 -3.25 -5.33
C GLN A 161 -0.75 -4.22 -4.92
N GLU A 162 -0.70 -5.43 -5.48
CA GLU A 162 -1.38 -6.63 -4.98
C GLU A 162 -0.37 -7.73 -4.63
N SER A 163 -0.40 -8.17 -3.38
CA SER A 163 0.46 -9.25 -2.88
C SER A 163 -0.24 -10.11 -1.85
N ILE A 164 0.31 -11.31 -1.64
CA ILE A 164 -0.10 -12.27 -0.63
C ILE A 164 1.19 -12.90 -0.08
N GLY A 165 1.51 -12.68 1.20
CA GLY A 165 2.80 -13.13 1.75
C GLY A 165 2.91 -14.64 1.92
N ASP A 166 1.78 -15.34 2.06
CA ASP A 166 1.72 -16.81 2.03
C ASP A 166 0.84 -17.32 0.89
N ALA A 167 1.07 -16.80 -0.32
CA ALA A 167 0.36 -17.22 -1.54
C ALA A 167 0.51 -18.73 -1.76
N GLN A 168 -0.60 -19.46 -1.88
CA GLN A 168 -0.58 -20.92 -2.07
C GLN A 168 -0.81 -21.31 -3.53
N ARG A 169 -1.56 -20.51 -4.30
CA ARG A 169 -1.88 -20.86 -5.70
C ARG A 169 -0.93 -20.24 -6.71
N TRP A 170 -0.47 -19.02 -6.45
CA TRP A 170 0.34 -18.25 -7.39
C TRP A 170 1.50 -17.57 -6.68
N GLU A 171 2.67 -18.20 -6.71
CA GLU A 171 3.92 -17.73 -6.07
C GLU A 171 4.33 -16.29 -6.50
N GLY A 172 3.84 -15.82 -7.65
CA GLY A 172 4.03 -14.44 -8.09
C GLY A 172 3.51 -13.40 -7.09
N PHE A 173 2.43 -13.68 -6.35
CA PHE A 173 1.90 -12.77 -5.33
C PHE A 173 2.80 -12.63 -4.10
N LYS A 174 3.69 -13.60 -3.88
CA LYS A 174 4.66 -13.58 -2.77
C LYS A 174 5.97 -12.90 -3.13
N THR A 175 6.34 -12.88 -4.41
CA THR A 175 7.71 -12.55 -4.86
C THR A 175 7.79 -11.30 -5.73
N ARG A 176 6.66 -10.63 -6.01
CA ARG A 176 6.56 -9.56 -7.02
C ARG A 176 5.75 -8.39 -6.51
N MET A 177 6.04 -7.23 -7.11
CA MET A 177 5.04 -6.19 -7.27
C MET A 177 4.11 -6.62 -8.41
N ASN A 178 2.81 -6.75 -8.12
CA ASN A 178 1.79 -7.01 -9.14
C ASN A 178 0.88 -5.79 -9.20
N SER A 179 0.77 -5.19 -10.38
CA SER A 179 -0.01 -3.96 -10.59
C SER A 179 -0.95 -4.13 -11.75
N ASN A 180 -2.12 -3.51 -11.64
CA ASN A 180 -3.18 -3.70 -12.61
C ASN A 180 -4.07 -2.47 -12.72
N THR A 181 -4.80 -2.42 -13.82
CA THR A 181 -5.85 -1.43 -14.06
C THR A 181 -7.11 -2.19 -14.43
N HIS A 182 -8.21 -1.84 -13.78
CA HIS A 182 -9.51 -2.45 -13.98
C HIS A 182 -10.50 -1.38 -14.42
N ILE A 183 -11.15 -1.64 -15.55
CA ILE A 183 -12.22 -0.79 -16.10
C ILE A 183 -13.44 -1.68 -16.26
N THR A 184 -14.46 -1.45 -15.45
CA THR A 184 -15.71 -2.22 -15.51
C THR A 184 -16.86 -1.33 -15.95
N PHE A 185 -17.43 -1.63 -17.12
CA PHE A 185 -18.65 -1.02 -17.61
C PHE A 185 -19.87 -1.82 -17.18
N LEU A 186 -20.80 -1.14 -16.51
CA LEU A 186 -22.13 -1.64 -16.17
C LEU A 186 -23.15 -0.90 -17.02
N ALA A 187 -23.85 -1.62 -17.89
CA ALA A 187 -24.87 -1.02 -18.73
C ALA A 187 -26.06 -0.53 -17.88
N GLU A 188 -26.67 0.58 -18.29
CA GLU A 188 -27.96 1.00 -17.75
C GLU A 188 -29.01 -0.08 -18.02
N LYS A 189 -29.85 -0.36 -17.04
CA LYS A 189 -31.04 -1.19 -17.26
C LYS A 189 -31.93 -0.50 -18.28
N GLN A 190 -32.11 -1.15 -19.43
CA GLN A 190 -33.12 -0.72 -20.39
C GLN A 190 -34.51 -0.93 -19.77
N ALA A 191 -35.45 -0.02 -20.06
CA ALA A 191 -36.84 -0.23 -19.70
C ALA A 191 -37.36 -1.48 -20.45
N ALA A 192 -37.53 -2.58 -19.72
CA ALA A 192 -37.91 -3.86 -20.27
C ALA A 192 -39.26 -3.80 -21.01
N GLY A 193 -39.28 -4.26 -22.27
CA GLY A 193 -40.50 -4.39 -23.06
C GLY A 193 -41.37 -5.60 -22.67
N SER A 194 -40.84 -6.51 -21.84
CA SER A 194 -41.53 -7.71 -21.34
C SER A 194 -41.20 -7.95 -19.86
N GLU A 195 -42.07 -8.66 -19.11
CA GLU A 195 -41.82 -8.95 -17.68
C GLU A 195 -40.63 -9.91 -17.44
N GLN A 196 -40.27 -10.74 -18.42
CA GLN A 196 -39.12 -11.64 -18.35
C GLN A 196 -37.77 -10.92 -18.53
N ASP A 197 -37.75 -9.76 -19.22
CA ASP A 197 -36.53 -8.93 -19.36
C ASP A 197 -36.24 -8.06 -18.12
N LYS A 198 -37.14 -8.02 -17.13
CA LYS A 198 -37.00 -7.16 -15.93
C LYS A 198 -36.01 -7.70 -14.89
N THR A 199 -35.61 -8.97 -14.97
CA THR A 199 -34.88 -9.65 -13.88
C THR A 199 -33.40 -9.91 -14.19
N ALA A 200 -32.96 -9.84 -15.44
CA ALA A 200 -31.55 -10.03 -15.79
C ALA A 200 -30.79 -8.70 -15.63
N GLU A 201 -29.89 -8.63 -14.65
CA GLU A 201 -28.89 -7.57 -14.61
C GLU A 201 -27.97 -7.72 -15.83
N PRO A 202 -27.67 -6.64 -16.57
CA PRO A 202 -26.71 -6.72 -17.65
C PRO A 202 -25.34 -7.12 -17.10
N GLU A 203 -24.73 -8.15 -17.70
CA GLU A 203 -23.42 -8.65 -17.30
C GLU A 203 -22.35 -7.54 -17.41
N PRO A 204 -21.50 -7.35 -16.39
CA PRO A 204 -20.41 -6.38 -16.43
C PRO A 204 -19.43 -6.72 -17.56
N LYS A 205 -19.03 -5.69 -18.32
CA LYS A 205 -17.89 -5.80 -19.24
C LYS A 205 -16.65 -5.26 -18.54
N THR A 206 -15.62 -6.08 -18.41
CA THR A 206 -14.38 -5.67 -17.76
C THR A 206 -13.21 -5.75 -18.72
N ALA A 207 -12.45 -4.66 -18.84
CA ALA A 207 -11.15 -4.61 -19.48
C ALA A 207 -10.07 -4.42 -18.42
N LYS A 208 -8.94 -5.12 -18.58
CA LYS A 208 -7.83 -5.03 -17.63
C LYS A 208 -6.47 -4.98 -18.31
N LYS A 209 -5.53 -4.27 -17.69
CA LYS A 209 -4.12 -4.27 -18.11
C LYS A 209 -3.22 -4.21 -16.89
N GLY A 210 -2.37 -5.22 -16.73
CA GLY A 210 -1.43 -5.31 -15.62
C GLY A 210 -0.03 -5.72 -16.08
N ASP A 211 0.92 -5.53 -15.19
CA ASP A 211 2.31 -5.95 -15.31
C ASP A 211 2.90 -6.26 -13.93
N HIS A 212 4.12 -6.78 -13.88
CA HIS A 212 4.76 -7.16 -12.63
C HIS A 212 6.28 -7.05 -12.70
N VAL A 213 6.90 -6.88 -11.53
CA VAL A 213 8.36 -6.97 -11.38
C VAL A 213 8.72 -7.81 -10.17
N LYS A 214 9.75 -8.65 -10.30
CA LYS A 214 10.27 -9.42 -9.17
C LYS A 214 10.96 -8.50 -8.17
N LEU A 215 10.61 -8.65 -6.90
CA LEU A 215 11.22 -7.93 -5.79
C LEU A 215 12.53 -8.60 -5.37
N LYS A 216 13.34 -7.86 -4.60
CA LYS A 216 14.63 -8.36 -4.06
C LYS A 216 14.47 -9.49 -3.02
N SER A 217 13.29 -9.61 -2.43
CA SER A 217 12.90 -10.58 -1.39
C SER A 217 11.38 -10.78 -1.44
N ASN A 218 10.86 -11.69 -0.62
CA ASN A 218 9.41 -11.88 -0.56
C ASN A 218 8.74 -10.70 0.14
N VAL A 219 7.51 -10.41 -0.27
CA VAL A 219 6.70 -9.26 0.19
C VAL A 219 6.51 -9.17 1.71
N ASN A 220 6.67 -10.28 2.43
CA ASN A 220 6.50 -10.39 3.89
C ASN A 220 7.82 -10.45 4.67
N GLU A 221 8.97 -10.55 4.00
CA GLU A 221 10.29 -10.68 4.64
C GLU A 221 10.83 -9.32 5.11
N GLU A 222 10.60 -8.27 4.34
CA GLU A 222 11.01 -6.91 4.67
C GLU A 222 10.04 -5.86 4.10
N PHE A 223 10.29 -4.60 4.43
CA PHE A 223 9.55 -3.49 3.82
C PHE A 223 10.06 -3.22 2.42
N HIS A 224 9.12 -3.04 1.50
CA HIS A 224 9.36 -2.55 0.14
C HIS A 224 8.62 -1.25 -0.08
N THR A 225 9.10 -0.45 -1.05
CA THR A 225 8.32 0.69 -1.56
C THR A 225 7.62 0.33 -2.86
N TYR A 226 6.35 0.70 -2.97
CA TYR A 226 5.51 0.47 -4.14
C TYR A 226 4.92 1.80 -4.58
N GLY A 227 5.42 2.32 -5.71
CA GLY A 227 5.10 3.63 -6.22
C GLY A 227 4.40 3.58 -7.57
N CYS A 228 3.50 4.52 -7.81
CA CYS A 228 2.90 4.78 -9.11
C CYS A 228 2.86 6.29 -9.37
N TRP A 229 3.50 6.70 -10.46
CA TRP A 229 3.24 7.99 -11.09
C TRP A 229 2.12 7.82 -12.10
N TRP A 230 0.92 8.22 -11.69
CA TRP A 230 -0.24 8.37 -12.57
C TRP A 230 -0.10 9.69 -13.33
N ILE A 231 0.30 9.61 -14.60
CA ILE A 231 0.68 10.78 -15.41
C ILE A 231 -0.55 11.45 -16.00
N ASP A 232 -1.40 10.64 -16.64
CA ASP A 232 -2.60 11.08 -17.35
C ASP A 232 -3.60 9.90 -17.46
N ALA A 233 -4.68 10.08 -18.22
CA ALA A 233 -5.74 9.08 -18.36
C ALA A 233 -5.31 7.75 -18.99
N ASN A 234 -4.14 7.70 -19.62
CA ASN A 234 -3.68 6.58 -20.43
C ASN A 234 -2.25 6.12 -20.07
N SER A 235 -1.59 6.72 -19.08
CA SER A 235 -0.18 6.44 -18.79
C SER A 235 0.12 6.47 -17.30
N MET A 236 0.70 5.37 -16.82
CA MET A 236 1.07 5.18 -15.42
C MET A 236 2.45 4.50 -15.36
N LYS A 237 3.41 5.10 -14.65
CA LYS A 237 4.74 4.52 -14.43
C LYS A 237 4.82 3.95 -13.01
N PHE A 238 5.28 2.72 -12.88
CA PHE A 238 5.37 2.03 -11.61
C PHE A 238 6.82 1.90 -11.17
N TYR A 239 7.01 1.93 -9.85
CA TYR A 239 8.30 1.94 -9.19
C TYR A 239 8.27 0.92 -8.05
N ALA A 240 9.30 0.08 -7.97
CA ALA A 240 9.51 -0.86 -6.88
C ALA A 240 10.87 -0.57 -6.24
N ASP A 241 10.90 -0.44 -4.91
CA ASP A 241 12.13 -0.13 -4.15
C ASP A 241 12.88 1.10 -4.71
N GLY A 242 12.14 2.16 -5.05
CA GLY A 242 12.66 3.42 -5.58
C GLY A 242 13.15 3.35 -7.04
N LYS A 243 12.95 2.24 -7.75
CA LYS A 243 13.41 2.04 -9.14
C LYS A 243 12.24 1.90 -10.08
N TYR A 244 12.34 2.52 -11.26
CA TYR A 244 11.38 2.30 -12.33
C TYR A 244 11.28 0.81 -12.66
N ALA A 245 10.06 0.28 -12.69
CA ALA A 245 9.76 -1.11 -12.98
C ALA A 245 9.19 -1.25 -14.39
N PHE A 246 8.03 -0.63 -14.64
CA PHE A 246 7.30 -0.75 -15.90
C PHE A 246 6.31 0.42 -16.09
N THR A 247 5.70 0.49 -17.27
CA THR A 247 4.63 1.43 -17.60
C THR A 247 3.39 0.65 -17.99
N ILE A 248 2.24 0.99 -17.40
CA ILE A 248 0.94 0.49 -17.85
C ILE A 248 0.26 1.58 -18.67
N THR A 249 -0.17 1.19 -19.87
CA THR A 249 -1.18 1.91 -20.65
C THR A 249 -2.52 1.19 -20.46
N PRO A 250 -3.48 1.77 -19.70
CA PRO A 250 -4.77 1.14 -19.46
C PRO A 250 -5.49 0.77 -20.76
N SER A 251 -6.37 -0.23 -20.71
CA SER A 251 -7.18 -0.61 -21.87
C SER A 251 -8.09 0.55 -22.28
N THR A 252 -8.13 0.85 -23.57
CA THR A 252 -9.04 1.86 -24.16
C THR A 252 -10.25 1.23 -24.85
N GLU A 253 -10.49 -0.06 -24.63
CA GLU A 253 -11.60 -0.80 -25.26
C GLU A 253 -12.98 -0.29 -24.83
N LEU A 254 -13.11 0.20 -23.60
CA LEU A 254 -14.37 0.65 -23.01
C LEU A 254 -14.49 2.18 -22.91
N ASP A 255 -13.37 2.90 -22.86
CA ASP A 255 -13.30 4.35 -22.80
C ASP A 255 -11.93 4.81 -23.37
N PRO A 256 -11.86 5.82 -24.24
CA PRO A 256 -10.59 6.29 -24.81
C PRO A 256 -9.65 6.95 -23.80
N THR A 257 -10.19 7.52 -22.71
CA THR A 257 -9.46 8.20 -21.63
C THR A 257 -9.94 7.66 -20.27
N PRO A 258 -9.70 6.38 -19.99
CA PRO A 258 -10.39 5.68 -18.90
C PRO A 258 -10.08 6.29 -17.54
N PHE A 259 -8.82 6.62 -17.23
CA PHE A 259 -8.39 7.12 -15.92
C PHE A 259 -8.34 8.65 -15.85
N ASP A 260 -9.45 9.32 -16.14
CA ASP A 260 -9.54 10.79 -16.21
C ASP A 260 -10.25 11.46 -15.01
N HIS A 261 -10.59 10.70 -13.96
CA HIS A 261 -11.37 11.20 -12.83
C HIS A 261 -10.83 10.76 -11.46
N PRO A 262 -11.17 11.50 -10.39
CA PRO A 262 -10.59 11.27 -9.07
C PRO A 262 -11.03 9.97 -8.39
N LEU A 263 -10.10 9.34 -7.68
CA LEU A 263 -10.26 8.07 -6.97
C LEU A 263 -10.01 8.22 -5.45
N PHE A 264 -10.56 7.30 -4.65
CA PHE A 264 -10.15 7.10 -3.26
C PHE A 264 -8.88 6.27 -3.20
N MET A 265 -8.08 6.45 -2.15
CA MET A 265 -6.97 5.58 -1.79
C MET A 265 -7.42 4.49 -0.83
N ASN A 266 -6.99 3.27 -1.05
CA ASN A 266 -7.34 2.08 -0.27
C ASN A 266 -6.09 1.29 0.15
N LEU A 267 -6.06 0.90 1.43
CA LEU A 267 -5.08 -0.02 2.03
C LEU A 267 -5.89 -1.16 2.63
N VAL A 268 -5.82 -2.36 2.04
CA VAL A 268 -6.79 -3.42 2.35
C VAL A 268 -6.07 -4.75 2.53
N CYS A 269 -6.56 -5.52 3.50
CA CYS A 269 -6.33 -6.96 3.56
C CYS A 269 -7.67 -7.65 3.30
N GLU A 270 -7.76 -8.50 2.29
CA GLU A 270 -8.98 -9.25 1.96
C GLU A 270 -8.68 -10.72 1.66
N THR A 271 -9.72 -11.53 1.54
CA THR A 271 -9.61 -12.88 0.98
C THR A 271 -10.00 -12.85 -0.49
N TYR A 272 -9.28 -13.61 -1.32
CA TYR A 272 -9.68 -13.83 -2.71
C TYR A 272 -10.39 -15.17 -2.89
N SER A 273 -11.45 -15.21 -3.68
CA SER A 273 -12.21 -16.44 -3.97
C SER A 273 -11.38 -17.52 -4.68
N TRP A 274 -10.31 -17.09 -5.35
CA TRP A 274 -9.38 -17.97 -6.05
C TRP A 274 -8.15 -18.33 -5.22
N GLU A 275 -7.97 -17.84 -3.99
CA GLU A 275 -6.86 -18.24 -3.12
C GLU A 275 -7.39 -19.19 -2.03
N THR A 276 -6.50 -20.00 -1.44
CA THR A 276 -6.83 -20.80 -0.26
C THR A 276 -6.85 -19.89 0.96
N PRO A 277 -7.97 -19.76 1.70
CA PRO A 277 -8.03 -18.93 2.90
C PRO A 277 -7.05 -19.39 3.98
N PRO A 278 -6.58 -18.48 4.85
CA PRO A 278 -5.65 -18.84 5.92
C PRO A 278 -6.32 -19.76 6.94
N THR A 279 -5.51 -20.57 7.61
CA THR A 279 -6.02 -21.46 8.66
C THR A 279 -6.33 -20.68 9.95
N HIS A 280 -7.06 -21.29 10.87
CA HIS A 280 -7.25 -20.70 12.21
C HIS A 280 -5.92 -20.49 12.95
N GLU A 281 -4.93 -21.37 12.75
CA GLU A 281 -3.59 -21.25 13.35
C GLU A 281 -2.85 -20.04 12.78
N ASP A 282 -2.88 -19.85 11.45
CA ASP A 282 -2.31 -18.67 10.80
C ASP A 282 -2.91 -17.36 11.34
N LEU A 283 -4.24 -17.34 11.51
CA LEU A 283 -4.97 -16.16 11.98
C LEU A 283 -4.75 -15.88 13.48
N ALA A 284 -4.42 -16.90 14.27
CA ALA A 284 -4.14 -16.76 15.70
C ALA A 284 -2.68 -16.35 16.01
N ASP A 285 -1.79 -16.43 15.02
CA ASP A 285 -0.38 -16.04 15.17
C ASP A 285 -0.16 -14.56 14.81
N ASP A 286 -0.06 -13.73 15.84
CA ASP A 286 0.21 -12.29 15.73
C ASP A 286 1.56 -11.93 15.08
N SER A 287 2.49 -12.89 14.98
CA SER A 287 3.75 -12.69 14.26
C SER A 287 3.58 -12.81 12.73
N ARG A 288 2.47 -13.41 12.27
CA ARG A 288 2.19 -13.68 10.85
C ARG A 288 1.07 -12.80 10.30
N ASN A 289 0.03 -12.56 11.07
CA ASN A 289 -1.28 -12.11 10.58
C ASN A 289 -1.44 -10.60 10.30
N THR A 290 -0.34 -9.84 10.30
CA THR A 290 -0.39 -8.36 10.25
C THR A 290 0.36 -7.81 9.03
N THR A 291 -0.33 -7.00 8.23
CA THR A 291 0.28 -6.13 7.22
C THR A 291 0.69 -4.81 7.88
N TYR A 292 1.91 -4.37 7.63
CA TYR A 292 2.47 -3.14 8.18
C TYR A 292 2.69 -2.10 7.08
N TYR A 293 2.20 -0.89 7.29
CA TYR A 293 2.52 0.28 6.48
C TYR A 293 3.31 1.26 7.34
N ASP A 294 4.54 1.55 6.94
CA ASP A 294 5.41 2.56 7.57
C ASP A 294 4.92 3.96 7.20
N TRP A 295 4.58 4.16 5.94
CA TRP A 295 3.97 5.40 5.46
C TRP A 295 3.22 5.17 4.17
N VAL A 296 2.29 6.08 3.89
CA VAL A 296 1.77 6.35 2.55
C VAL A 296 2.09 7.80 2.23
N ARG A 297 2.55 8.07 1.01
CA ARG A 297 2.89 9.41 0.56
C ARG A 297 2.31 9.63 -0.82
N SER A 298 1.80 10.84 -1.01
CA SER A 298 1.29 11.29 -2.30
C SER A 298 1.83 12.67 -2.62
N TYR A 299 2.06 12.93 -3.91
CA TYR A 299 2.57 14.19 -4.41
C TYR A 299 1.83 14.61 -5.68
N LYS A 300 1.56 15.91 -5.78
CA LYS A 300 1.05 16.56 -7.00
C LYS A 300 2.22 17.18 -7.77
N LEU A 301 2.17 17.08 -9.09
CA LEU A 301 3.15 17.73 -9.95
C LEU A 301 2.71 19.17 -10.21
N VAL A 302 3.51 20.14 -9.79
CA VAL A 302 3.19 21.57 -9.90
C VAL A 302 4.24 22.27 -10.75
N LYS A 303 3.80 23.08 -11.72
CA LYS A 303 4.70 23.88 -12.56
C LYS A 303 5.34 24.98 -11.73
N LEU A 304 6.66 25.12 -11.85
CA LEU A 304 7.41 26.22 -11.23
C LEU A 304 6.96 27.54 -11.85
N THR A 305 6.55 28.50 -11.02
CA THR A 305 6.35 29.87 -11.46
C THR A 305 7.71 30.52 -11.62
N GLN A 306 7.97 31.06 -12.81
CA GLN A 306 9.16 31.88 -13.11
C GLN A 306 9.06 33.24 -12.43
#